data_AF-A0A1G1FUI3-F1
#
_entry.id   AF-A0A1G1FUI3-F1
#
_cell.length_a   1.000
_cell.length_b   1.000
_cell.length_c   1.000
_cell.angle_alpha   90.00
_cell.angle_beta   90.00
_cell.angle_gamma   90.00
#
_symmetry.space_group_name_H-M   'P 1'
#
loop_
_entity.id
_entity.type
_entity.pdbx_description
1 polymer ?
#
loop_
_entity_poly.entity_id
_entity_poly.type
_entity_poly.pdbx_seq_one_letter_code
_entity_poly.pdbx_strand_id
1 'polypeptide(L)'
;MKVYTYSAARARLSSVLEESKTEEIVIKRRKGELYTITPKTALLRSPFDIPGSGLKTNVTADDIVGMVRESRERPYKTHRPPRKAKTS
;
A
#
# COMPACT_ATOMS: atom_id res chain seq x y z
N MET A 1 -18.31 15.47 15.55
CA MET A 1 -17.06 15.00 16.17
C MET A 1 -17.42 14.29 17.46
N LYS A 2 -17.08 13.00 17.58
CA LYS A 2 -17.42 12.17 18.74
C LYS A 2 -16.18 11.57 19.37
N VAL A 3 -16.07 11.62 20.70
CA VAL A 3 -14.86 11.23 21.43
C VAL A 3 -15.11 9.96 22.23
N TYR A 4 -14.29 8.93 22.00
CA TYR A 4 -14.31 7.68 22.75
C TYR A 4 -13.06 7.52 23.60
N THR A 5 -13.18 6.82 24.72
CA THR A 5 -12.00 6.29 25.43
C THR A 5 -11.48 5.05 24.69
N TYR A 6 -10.19 4.75 24.86
CA TYR A 6 -9.60 3.54 24.29
C TYR A 6 -10.36 2.24 24.64
N SER A 7 -10.81 2.10 25.89
CA SER A 7 -11.58 0.92 26.32
C SER A 7 -12.95 0.83 25.65
N ALA A 8 -13.67 1.96 25.55
CA ALA A 8 -14.98 2.00 24.88
C ALA A 8 -14.86 1.68 23.39
N ALA A 9 -13.87 2.26 22.70
CA ALA A 9 -13.62 2.00 21.29
C ALA A 9 -13.23 0.53 21.04
N ARG A 10 -12.44 -0.08 21.93
CA ARG A 10 -12.08 -1.50 21.83
C ARG A 10 -13.27 -2.43 21.99
N ALA A 11 -14.17 -2.14 22.95
CA ALA A 11 -15.34 -2.98 23.20
C ALA A 11 -16.39 -2.92 22.09
N ARG A 12 -16.45 -1.80 21.35
CA ARG A 12 -17.49 -1.53 20.33
C ARG A 12 -16.88 -1.10 18.98
N LEU A 13 -15.76 -1.73 18.61
CA LEU A 13 -14.99 -1.30 17.43
C LEU A 13 -15.82 -1.29 16.15
N SER A 14 -16.68 -2.29 15.95
CA SER A 14 -17.56 -2.36 14.78
C SER A 14 -18.46 -1.12 14.65
N SER A 15 -19.14 -0.72 15.73
CA SER A 15 -20.01 0.45 15.73
C SER A 15 -19.21 1.73 15.53
N VAL A 16 -18.02 1.83 16.14
CA VAL A 16 -17.11 2.97 15.94
C VAL A 16 -16.69 3.11 14.47
N LEU A 17 -16.42 2.01 13.77
CA LEU A 17 -16.08 2.05 12.34
C LEU A 17 -17.26 2.47 11.48
N GLU A 18 -18.47 2.01 11.76
CA GLU A 18 -19.68 2.46 11.05
C GLU A 18 -19.95 3.94 11.28
N GLU A 19 -19.88 4.41 12.54
CA GLU A 19 -20.03 5.83 12.87
C GLU A 19 -18.93 6.70 12.22
N SER A 20 -17.71 6.16 12.05
CA SER A 20 -16.61 6.89 11.40
C SER A 20 -16.87 7.20 9.93
N LYS A 21 -17.80 6.49 9.28
CA LYS A 21 -18.20 6.78 7.89
C LYS A 21 -19.00 8.07 7.77
N THR A 22 -19.74 8.44 8.81
CA THR A 22 -20.62 9.61 8.82
C THR A 22 -20.04 10.79 9.60
N GLU A 23 -19.29 10.52 10.66
CA GLU A 23 -18.73 11.56 11.52
C GLU A 23 -17.27 11.30 11.88
N GLU A 24 -16.52 12.36 12.18
CA GLU A 24 -15.15 12.23 12.70
C GLU A 24 -15.15 11.66 14.13
N ILE A 25 -14.43 10.55 14.31
CA ILE A 25 -14.27 9.86 15.59
C ILE A 25 -12.86 10.08 16.13
N VAL A 26 -12.76 10.50 17.40
CA VAL A 26 -11.50 10.65 18.12
C VAL A 26 -11.43 9.67 19.29
N ILE A 27 -10.35 8.91 19.39
CA ILE A 27 -10.04 8.01 20.50
C ILE A 27 -9.01 8.67 21.41
N LYS A 28 -9.39 8.89 22.67
CA LYS A 28 -8.53 9.39 23.74
C LYS A 28 -7.95 8.25 24.57
N ARG A 29 -6.63 8.26 24.73
CA ARG A 29 -5.89 7.38 25.65
C ARG A 29 -5.59 8.08 26.97
N ARG A 30 -5.27 7.28 28.00
CA ARG A 30 -4.96 7.74 29.36
C ARG A 30 -3.80 8.74 29.43
N LYS A 31 -2.80 8.61 28.53
CA LYS A 31 -1.63 9.50 28.47
C LYS A 31 -1.89 10.81 27.71
N GLY A 32 -3.14 11.11 27.35
CA GLY A 32 -3.49 12.30 26.59
C GLY A 32 -3.34 12.16 25.07
N GLU A 33 -2.83 11.02 24.58
CA GLU A 33 -2.76 10.73 23.15
C GLU A 33 -4.18 10.70 22.55
N LEU A 34 -4.35 11.38 21.43
CA LEU A 34 -5.57 11.42 20.64
C LEU A 34 -5.31 10.77 19.29
N TYR A 35 -6.24 9.93 18.85
CA TYR A 35 -6.20 9.26 17.55
C TYR A 35 -7.49 9.51 16.81
N THR A 36 -7.43 9.93 15.56
CA THR A 36 -8.64 10.06 14.72
C THR A 36 -8.82 8.80 13.88
N ILE A 37 -10.06 8.30 13.81
CA ILE A 37 -10.45 7.25 12.86
C ILE A 37 -11.17 7.93 11.70
N THR A 38 -10.59 7.79 10.51
CA THR A 38 -11.23 8.17 9.25
C THR A 38 -11.28 6.98 8.31
N PRO A 39 -12.40 6.76 7.60
CA PRO A 39 -12.51 5.71 6.62
C PRO A 39 -11.55 6.02 5.47
N LYS A 40 -10.72 5.05 5.10
CA LYS A 40 -10.00 5.12 3.83
C LYS A 40 -10.96 4.74 2.72
N THR A 41 -11.20 5.67 1.79
CA THR A 41 -11.87 5.34 0.53
C THR A 41 -11.09 4.25 -0.18
N ALA A 42 -11.77 3.22 -0.68
CA ALA A 42 -11.18 2.08 -1.40
C ALA A 42 -10.43 2.47 -2.69
N LEU A 43 -10.39 3.76 -3.03
CA LEU A 43 -9.61 4.34 -4.11
C LEU A 43 -8.11 4.46 -3.78
N LEU A 44 -7.53 3.49 -3.09
CA LEU A 44 -6.15 3.15 -3.43
C LEU A 44 -6.24 2.43 -4.77
N ARG A 45 -6.46 3.22 -5.84
CA ARG A 45 -6.13 2.80 -7.20
C ARG A 45 -4.77 2.12 -7.10
N SER A 46 -4.66 0.93 -7.70
CA SER A 46 -3.37 0.25 -7.75
C SER A 46 -2.31 1.28 -8.15
N PRO A 47 -1.08 1.24 -7.60
CA PRO A 47 0.00 2.07 -8.12
C PRO A 47 0.19 1.92 -9.64
N PHE A 48 -0.33 0.84 -10.23
CA PHE A 48 -0.38 0.53 -11.66
C PHE A 48 -1.75 0.77 -12.33
N ASP A 49 -2.73 1.32 -11.62
CA ASP A 49 -4.05 1.67 -12.17
C ASP A 49 -3.99 3.04 -12.86
N ILE A 50 -3.28 3.03 -13.99
CA ILE A 50 -3.14 4.15 -14.92
C ILE A 50 -4.24 4.07 -15.98
N PRO A 51 -5.10 5.10 -16.12
CA PRO A 51 -6.12 5.11 -17.15
C PRO A 51 -5.46 5.05 -18.54
N GLY A 52 -6.05 4.28 -19.47
CA GLY A 52 -5.48 4.08 -20.81
C GLY A 52 -5.26 5.38 -21.60
N SER A 53 -5.97 6.46 -21.26
CA SER A 53 -5.77 7.80 -21.83
C SER A 53 -4.49 8.51 -21.36
N GLY A 54 -3.86 8.04 -20.28
CA GLY A 54 -2.60 8.57 -19.73
C GLY A 54 -1.35 7.86 -20.28
N LEU A 55 -1.51 6.74 -20.98
CA LEU A 55 -0.39 5.96 -21.52
C LEU A 55 -0.12 6.34 -22.98
N LYS A 56 0.52 7.49 -23.22
CA LYS A 56 0.99 7.88 -24.56
C LYS A 56 2.35 7.25 -24.84
N THR A 57 2.37 5.94 -25.11
CA THR A 57 3.59 5.23 -25.49
C THR A 57 3.72 5.20 -27.00
N ASN A 58 4.75 5.84 -27.54
CA ASN A 58 5.10 5.77 -28.97
C ASN A 58 5.96 4.52 -29.26
N VAL A 59 5.58 3.38 -28.68
CA VAL A 59 6.33 2.12 -28.76
C VAL A 59 5.76 1.31 -29.91
N THR A 60 6.61 0.93 -30.85
CA THR A 60 6.23 0.08 -31.99
C THR A 60 6.31 -1.40 -31.64
N ALA A 61 5.71 -2.26 -32.47
CA ALA A 61 5.81 -3.71 -32.27
C ALA A 61 7.26 -4.22 -32.32
N ASP A 62 8.08 -3.64 -33.20
CA ASP A 62 9.49 -3.99 -33.33
C ASP A 62 10.29 -3.64 -32.06
N ASP A 63 9.97 -2.51 -31.43
CA ASP A 63 10.58 -2.12 -30.15
C ASP A 63 10.29 -3.16 -29.06
N ILE A 64 9.05 -3.67 -28.99
CA ILE A 64 8.66 -4.72 -28.04
C ILE A 64 9.44 -6.00 -28.31
N VAL A 65 9.51 -6.44 -29.57
CA VAL A 65 10.25 -7.65 -29.94
C VAL A 65 11.74 -7.51 -29.64
N GLY A 66 12.33 -6.34 -29.91
CA GLY A 66 13.71 -6.03 -29.58
C GLY A 66 13.99 -6.12 -28.08
N MET A 67 13.16 -5.47 -27.26
CA MET A 67 13.27 -5.53 -25.79
C MET A 67 13.15 -6.96 -25.24
N VAL A 68 12.25 -7.78 -25.79
CA VAL A 68 12.10 -9.18 -25.38
C VAL A 68 13.33 -10.01 -25.74
N ARG A 69 13.92 -9.79 -26.93
CA ARG A 69 15.17 -10.44 -27.34
C ARG A 69 16.32 -10.06 -26.42
N GLU A 70 16.51 -8.76 -26.17
CA GLU A 70 17.54 -8.26 -25.25
C GLU A 70 17.41 -8.87 -23.85
N SER A 71 16.18 -8.95 -23.31
CA SER A 71 15.94 -9.57 -22.00
C SER A 71 16.32 -11.04 -21.94
N ARG A 72 16.25 -11.78 -23.05
CA ARG A 72 16.60 -13.22 -23.11
C ARG A 72 18.10 -13.44 -23.31
N GLU A 73 18.75 -12.52 -24.01
CA GLU A 73 20.20 -12.55 -24.21
C GLU A 73 20.97 -12.09 -22.97
N ARG A 74 20.32 -11.34 -22.09
CA ARG A 74 20.94 -10.86 -20.85
C ARG A 74 21.20 -12.04 -19.89
N PRO A 75 22.47 -12.38 -19.60
CA PRO A 75 22.77 -13.41 -18.61
C PRO A 75 22.30 -12.93 -17.24
N TYR A 76 21.64 -13.82 -16.48
CA TYR A 76 21.18 -13.51 -15.13
C TYR A 76 22.39 -13.20 -14.24
N LYS A 77 22.62 -11.90 -13.97
CA LYS A 77 23.58 -11.49 -12.94
C LYS A 77 22.95 -11.77 -11.59
N THR A 78 23.24 -12.95 -11.03
CA THR A 78 22.95 -13.29 -9.64
C THR A 78 23.56 -12.22 -8.73
N HIS A 79 22.76 -11.30 -8.21
CA HIS A 79 23.14 -10.47 -7.06
C HIS A 79 22.93 -11.27 -5.78
N ARG A 80 23.40 -12.52 -5.74
CA ARG A 80 23.35 -13.34 -4.54
C ARG A 80 24.66 -13.09 -3.80
N PRO A 81 24.66 -12.43 -2.62
CA PRO A 81 25.88 -12.29 -1.84
C PRO A 81 26.40 -13.70 -1.47
N PRO A 82 27.72 -13.92 -1.45
CA PRO A 82 28.29 -15.22 -1.13
C PRO A 82 27.84 -15.64 0.28
N ARG A 83 27.32 -16.86 0.41
CA ARG A 83 27.04 -17.47 1.71
C ARG A 83 28.38 -17.61 2.44
N LYS A 84 28.60 -16.82 3.50
CA LYS A 84 29.74 -17.03 4.39
C LYS A 84 29.68 -18.46 4.91
N ALA A 85 30.70 -19.27 4.60
CA ALA A 85 30.86 -20.59 5.20
C ALA A 85 30.99 -20.39 6.71
N LYS A 86 30.16 -21.10 7.48
CA LYS A 86 30.36 -21.20 8.93
C LYS A 86 31.64 -22.00 9.15
N THR A 87 32.72 -21.32 9.50
CA THR A 87 33.88 -21.96 10.13
C THR A 87 33.45 -22.44 11.51
N SER A 88 33.51 -23.75 11.70
CA SER A 88 33.47 -24.42 13.00
C SER A 88 34.79 -24.22 13.74
#